data_AF-A0A6M0GGF9-F1
#
_entry.id   AF-A0A6M0GGF9-F1
#
_cell.length_a   1.000
_cell.length_b   1.000
_cell.length_c   1.000
_cell.angle_alpha   90.00
_cell.angle_beta   90.00
_cell.angle_gamma   90.00
#
_symmetry.space_group_name_H-M   'P 1'
#
loop_
_entity.id
_entity.type
_entity.pdbx_description
1 polymer ?
#
loop_
_entity_poly.entity_id
_entity_poly.type
_entity_poly.pdbx_seq_one_letter_code
_entity_poly.pdbx_strand_id
1 'polypeptide(L)' 'IRTAILSLGKLGDSAALSHLQGKLADEQAGIPQVAKIAISQIEKLVMSNK' A
#
# COMPACT_ATOMS: atom_id res chain seq x y z
N ILE A 1 -9.30 0.46 -9.12
CA ILE A 1 -8.82 0.82 -7.76
C ILE A 1 -7.78 -0.17 -7.23
N ARG A 2 -8.06 -1.48 -7.11
CA ARG A 2 -7.08 -2.49 -6.62
C ARG A 2 -5.71 -2.42 -7.31
N THR A 3 -5.69 -2.38 -8.65
CA THR A 3 -4.44 -2.28 -9.41
C THR A 3 -3.64 -1.03 -9.07
N ALA A 4 -4.30 0.10 -8.86
CA ALA A 4 -3.62 1.35 -8.49
C ALA A 4 -2.96 1.24 -7.10
N ILE A 5 -3.65 0.65 -6.13
CA ILE A 5 -3.11 0.40 -4.78
C ILE A 5 -1.85 -0.48 -4.85
N LEU A 6 -1.87 -1.56 -5.64
CA LEU A 6 -0.69 -2.42 -5.83
C LEU A 6 0.45 -1.70 -6.54
N SER A 7 0.15 -0.86 -7.54
CA SER A 7 1.17 -0.09 -8.25
C SER A 7 1.87 0.91 -7.32
N LEU A 8 1.13 1.56 -6.42
CA LEU A 8 1.71 2.44 -5.39
C LEU A 8 2.66 1.66 -4.47
N GLY A 9 2.26 0.46 -4.04
CA GLY A 9 3.10 -0.43 -3.25
C GLY A 9 4.44 -0.76 -3.92
N LYS A 10 4.40 -1.15 -5.19
CA LYS A 10 5.59 -1.48 -5.99
C LYS A 10 6.49 -0.29 -6.29
N LEU A 11 5.91 0.90 -6.38
CA LEU A 11 6.68 2.14 -6.61
C LEU A 11 7.54 2.50 -5.39
N GLY A 12 7.16 2.02 -4.20
CA GLY A 12 7.88 2.33 -2.96
C GLY A 12 7.68 3.76 -2.48
N ASP A 13 6.67 4.45 -2.98
CA ASP A 13 6.38 5.84 -2.60
C ASP A 13 5.86 5.89 -1.17
N SER A 14 6.72 6.33 -0.24
CA SER A 14 6.38 6.45 1.17
C SER A 14 5.28 7.48 1.45
N ALA A 15 5.06 8.45 0.55
CA ALA A 15 3.96 9.41 0.67
C ALA A 15 2.58 8.73 0.49
N ALA A 16 2.54 7.55 -0.15
CA ALA A 16 1.32 6.76 -0.29
C ALA A 16 0.90 6.07 1.01
N LEU A 17 1.78 5.91 2.01
CA LEU A 17 1.50 5.15 3.23
C LEU A 17 0.25 5.64 3.97
N SER A 18 0.11 6.94 4.19
CA SER A 18 -1.06 7.50 4.90
C SER A 18 -2.36 7.25 4.15
N HIS A 19 -2.33 7.33 2.81
CA HIS A 19 -3.50 7.04 1.97
C HIS A 19 -3.85 5.53 1.99
N LEU A 20 -2.85 4.65 1.96
CA LEU A 20 -3.02 3.21 2.01
C LEU A 20 -3.52 2.74 3.38
N GLN A 21 -3.07 3.37 4.47
CA GLN A 21 -3.57 3.09 5.82
C GLN A 21 -5.07 3.40 5.94
N GLY A 22 -5.53 4.50 5.35
CA GLY A 22 -6.97 4.81 5.27
C GLY A 22 -7.79 3.74 4.52
N LYS A 23 -7.17 3.00 3.60
CA LYS A 23 -7.81 1.92 2.83
C LYS A 23 -7.93 0.59 3.59
N LEU A 24 -7.36 0.49 4.79
CA LEU A 24 -7.49 -0.69 5.64
C LEU A 24 -8.89 -0.84 6.24
N ALA A 25 -9.62 0.26 6.41
CA ALA A 25 -10.99 0.28 6.91
C ALA A 25 -12.04 0.32 5.78
N ASP A 26 -11.62 0.12 4.53
CA ASP A 26 -12.52 0.19 3.38
C ASP A 26 -13.50 -0.99 3.37
N GLU A 27 -14.80 -0.69 3.26
CA GLU A 27 -15.87 -1.70 3.27
C GLU A 27 -15.86 -2.57 2.00
N GLN A 28 -15.25 -2.08 0.92
CA GLN A 28 -15.18 -2.84 -0.31
C GLN A 28 -14.28 -4.07 -0.12
N ALA A 29 -14.90 -5.24 -0.21
CA ALA A 29 -14.22 -6.53 -0.09
C ALA A 29 -12.95 -6.56 -0.95
N GLY A 30 -11.82 -6.98 -0.35
CA GLY A 30 -10.53 -7.07 -1.00
C GLY A 30 -9.68 -5.79 -0.99
N ILE A 31 -10.26 -4.60 -0.80
CA ILE A 31 -9.47 -3.36 -0.69
C ILE A 31 -8.54 -3.38 0.52
N PRO A 32 -8.99 -3.78 1.74
CA PRO A 32 -8.10 -3.88 2.89
C PRO A 32 -6.91 -4.82 2.67
N GLN A 33 -7.12 -5.98 2.04
CA GLN A 33 -6.06 -6.94 1.76
C GLN A 33 -5.04 -6.37 0.76
N VAL A 34 -5.52 -5.69 -0.28
CA VAL A 34 -4.66 -5.08 -1.29
C VAL A 34 -3.85 -3.92 -0.70
N ALA A 35 -4.46 -3.13 0.19
CA ALA A 35 -3.77 -2.07 0.92
C ALA A 35 -2.66 -2.61 1.82
N LYS A 36 -2.89 -3.71 2.55
CA LYS A 36 -1.85 -4.38 3.36
C LYS A 36 -0.64 -4.82 2.53
N ILE A 37 -0.89 -5.40 1.35
CA ILE A 37 0.18 -5.83 0.45
C ILE A 37 1.01 -4.61 0.01
N ALA A 38 0.34 -3.52 -0.39
CA ALA A 38 1.03 -2.32 -0.85
C ALA A 38 1.87 -1.66 0.25
N ILE A 39 1.35 -1.56 1.48
CA ILE A 39 2.07 -1.04 2.65
C ILE A 39 3.34 -1.86 2.91
N SER A 40 3.21 -3.19 2.96
CA SER A 40 4.35 -4.09 3.18
C SER A 40 5.43 -3.96 2.10
N GLN A 41 5.04 -3.75 0.84
CA GLN A 41 5.98 -3.51 -0.26
C GLN A 41 6.76 -2.20 -0.06
N ILE A 42 6.08 -1.12 0.32
CA ILE A 42 6.72 0.18 0.58
C ILE A 42 7.68 0.05 1.75
N GLU A 43 7.25 -0.52 2.88
CA GLU A 43 8.09 -0.70 4.06
C GLU A 43 9.37 -1.49 3.72
N LYS A 44 9.24 -2.59 2.97
CA LYS A 44 10.38 -3.38 2.51
C LYS A 44 11.34 -2.57 1.64
N LEU A 45 10.83 -1.76 0.70
CA LEU A 45 11.65 -0.94 -0.18
C LEU A 45 12.33 0.22 0.55
N VAL A 46 11.63 0.87 1.48
CA VAL A 46 12.19 1.94 2.32
C VAL A 46 13.29 1.39 3.23
N MET A 47 13.07 0.23 3.86
CA MET A 47 14.09 -0.41 4.69
C MET A 47 15.29 -0.94 3.89
N SER A 48 15.10 -1.31 2.62
CA SER A 48 16.19 -1.77 1.76
C SER A 48 17.04 -0.64 1.17
N ASN A 49 16.54 0.59 1.15
CA ASN A 49 17.23 1.77 0.62
C ASN A 49 17.94 2.61 1.71
N LYS A 50 17.96 2.10 2.95
CA LYS A 50 18.59 2.73 4.11
C LYS A 50 19.84 1.94 4.51
#